data_AF-A0A1A8QZF6-F1
#
_entry.id   AF-A0A1A8QZF6-F1
#
_cell.length_a   1.000
_cell.length_b   1.000
_cell.length_c   1.000
_cell.angle_alpha   90.00
_cell.angle_beta   90.00
_cell.angle_gamma   90.00
#
_symmetry.space_group_name_H-M   'P 1'
#
loop_
_entity.id
_entity.type
_entity.pdbx_description
1 polymer ?
#
loop_
_entity_poly.entity_id
_entity_poly.type
_entity_poly.pdbx_seq_one_letter_code
_entity_poly.pdbx_strand_id
1 'polypeptide(L)'
;MSMEDPFFVVKGEVEKAVHVAQNLHHRWSNLKQEGGRASKEEMDWTTNELRNSLRSIEWDLEDLDETISIVVSNPKKFHLDAAELMRRRAFITGTRLSVKDMKEQMLSPAANPNPNQADRQNKQVLLGECGTQGPIRQSSSDKYGRLDHQLQNANSQFIEEQQVQQQLIAEQQDEQLELVSGTIGVLRNMSERIGMELDEQTVMLDDFGHEMDNTQSRLDNVMKKLAKVSHMTSDRRQWCAIGVLLVILLVVLVLLFIL
;
A
#
# COMPACT_ATOMS: atom_id res chain seq x y z
N MET A 1 25.98 -17.61 -22.99
CA MET A 1 24.85 -17.81 -22.05
C MET A 1 24.43 -16.43 -21.59
N SER A 2 23.24 -15.96 -21.98
CA SER A 2 22.67 -14.75 -21.40
C SER A 2 22.36 -15.07 -19.93
N MET A 3 22.95 -14.33 -18.99
CA MET A 3 22.53 -14.42 -17.59
C MET A 3 21.05 -14.10 -17.51
N GLU A 4 20.30 -14.93 -16.80
CA GLU A 4 18.89 -14.67 -16.49
C GLU A 4 18.81 -13.38 -15.65
N ASP A 5 17.85 -12.52 -15.99
CA ASP A 5 17.75 -11.20 -15.37
C ASP A 5 17.37 -11.34 -13.89
N PRO A 6 18.27 -10.97 -12.95
CA PRO A 6 18.04 -11.15 -11.51
C PRO A 6 16.88 -10.30 -10.99
N PHE A 7 16.44 -9.29 -11.75
CA PHE A 7 15.30 -8.44 -11.39
C PHE A 7 14.06 -9.26 -11.04
N PHE A 8 13.75 -10.31 -11.82
CA PHE A 8 12.52 -11.09 -11.61
C PHE A 8 12.58 -11.96 -10.36
N VAL A 9 13.78 -12.38 -9.94
CA VAL A 9 13.97 -13.14 -8.71
C VAL A 9 13.69 -12.24 -7.51
N VAL A 10 14.35 -11.08 -7.46
CA VAL A 10 14.16 -10.09 -6.38
C VAL A 10 12.73 -9.57 -6.38
N LYS A 11 12.13 -9.31 -7.54
CA LYS A 11 10.71 -8.96 -7.65
C LYS A 11 9.81 -10.00 -6.95
N GLY A 12 10.04 -11.29 -7.20
CA GLY A 12 9.26 -12.36 -6.58
C GLY A 12 9.50 -12.48 -5.06
N GLU A 13 10.69 -12.14 -4.59
CA GLU A 13 11.01 -12.07 -3.15
C GLU A 13 10.29 -10.89 -2.48
N VAL A 14 10.31 -9.72 -3.12
CA VAL A 14 9.58 -8.53 -2.66
C VAL A 14 8.07 -8.80 -2.63
N GLU A 15 7.49 -9.40 -3.67
CA GLU A 15 6.06 -9.76 -3.69
C GLU A 15 5.67 -10.68 -2.52
N LYS A 16 6.52 -11.66 -2.19
CA LYS A 16 6.31 -12.53 -1.02
C LYS A 16 6.43 -11.76 0.29
N ALA A 17 7.45 -10.91 0.42
CA ALA A 17 7.66 -10.11 1.62
C ALA A 17 6.47 -9.16 1.86
N VAL A 18 5.95 -8.52 0.80
CA VAL A 18 4.76 -7.66 0.86
C VAL A 18 3.54 -8.44 1.32
N HIS A 19 3.31 -9.65 0.80
CA HIS A 19 2.20 -10.49 1.25
C HIS A 19 2.32 -10.87 2.75
N VAL A 20 3.54 -11.15 3.22
CA VAL A 20 3.79 -11.40 4.65
C VAL A 20 3.51 -10.14 5.48
N ALA A 21 3.98 -8.96 5.03
CA ALA A 21 3.73 -7.68 5.68
C ALA A 21 2.23 -7.35 5.74
N GLN A 22 1.47 -7.62 4.69
CA GLN A 22 0.02 -7.41 4.66
C GLN A 22 -0.70 -8.29 5.68
N ASN A 23 -0.29 -9.56 5.83
CA ASN A 23 -0.85 -10.45 6.86
C ASN A 23 -0.52 -9.97 8.28
N LEU A 24 0.72 -9.53 8.51
CA LEU A 24 1.14 -8.93 9.78
C LEU A 24 0.35 -7.66 10.08
N HIS A 25 0.12 -6.81 9.08
CA HIS A 25 -0.68 -5.59 9.20
C HIS A 25 -2.15 -5.90 9.51
N HIS A 26 -2.74 -6.92 8.88
CA HIS A 26 -4.09 -7.35 9.21
C HIS A 26 -4.19 -7.88 10.65
N ARG A 27 -3.22 -8.71 11.09
CA ARG A 27 -3.14 -9.18 12.49
C ARG A 27 -3.01 -8.01 13.44
N TRP A 28 -2.10 -7.08 13.17
CA TRP A 28 -1.90 -5.87 13.95
C TRP A 28 -3.17 -5.03 14.08
N SER A 29 -3.90 -4.83 12.97
CA SER A 29 -5.17 -4.10 12.94
C SER A 29 -6.25 -4.79 13.79
N ASN A 30 -6.33 -6.12 13.74
CA ASN A 30 -7.26 -6.90 14.57
C ASN A 30 -6.92 -6.79 16.06
N LEU A 31 -5.63 -6.89 16.42
CA LEU A 31 -5.17 -6.71 17.81
C LEU A 31 -5.51 -5.31 18.34
N LYS A 32 -5.50 -4.29 17.48
CA LYS A 32 -5.90 -2.92 17.83
C LYS A 32 -7.41 -2.80 18.07
N GLN A 33 -8.24 -3.51 17.31
CA GLN A 33 -9.70 -3.54 17.53
C GLN A 33 -10.12 -4.36 18.75
N GLU A 34 -9.33 -5.37 19.12
CA GLU A 34 -9.60 -6.23 20.29
C GLU A 34 -9.35 -5.54 21.65
N GLY A 35 -8.89 -4.28 21.65
CA GLY A 35 -9.13 -3.31 22.73
C GLY A 35 -8.86 -3.81 24.17
N GLY A 36 -7.76 -4.54 24.38
CA GLY A 36 -7.31 -4.98 25.71
C GLY A 36 -7.39 -6.49 25.98
N ARG A 37 -7.80 -7.33 25.01
CA ARG A 37 -7.76 -8.80 25.17
C ARG A 37 -6.46 -9.45 24.65
N ALA A 38 -5.75 -8.77 23.77
CA ALA A 38 -4.46 -9.17 23.23
C ALA A 38 -3.34 -8.98 24.27
N SER A 39 -2.40 -9.93 24.32
CA SER A 39 -1.21 -9.78 25.17
C SER A 39 -0.38 -8.57 24.70
N LYS A 40 0.08 -7.73 25.64
CA LYS A 40 0.97 -6.60 25.36
C LYS A 40 2.19 -7.06 24.55
N GLU A 41 2.74 -8.21 24.91
CA GLU A 41 3.87 -8.84 24.21
C GLU A 41 3.56 -9.20 22.75
N GLU A 42 2.31 -9.60 22.45
CA GLU A 42 1.90 -9.94 21.08
C GLU A 42 1.75 -8.69 20.22
N MET A 43 1.19 -7.61 20.78
CA MET A 43 1.11 -6.32 20.11
C MET A 43 2.51 -5.77 19.79
N ASP A 44 3.42 -5.84 20.75
CA ASP A 44 4.80 -5.36 20.60
C ASP A 44 5.55 -6.16 19.55
N TRP A 45 5.47 -7.49 19.62
CA TRP A 45 6.09 -8.38 18.64
C TRP A 45 5.56 -8.13 17.22
N THR A 46 4.23 -8.06 17.06
CA THR A 46 3.60 -7.87 15.74
C THR A 46 3.97 -6.50 15.16
N THR A 47 4.00 -5.45 15.99
CA THR A 47 4.39 -4.10 15.57
C THR A 47 5.85 -4.06 15.13
N ASN A 48 6.76 -4.68 15.90
CA ASN A 48 8.18 -4.69 15.58
C ASN A 48 8.46 -5.52 14.31
N GLU A 49 7.85 -6.68 14.17
CA GLU A 49 8.02 -7.56 13.02
C GLU A 49 7.52 -6.90 11.73
N LEU A 50 6.33 -6.27 11.79
CA LEU A 50 5.79 -5.52 10.66
C LEU A 50 6.74 -4.38 10.25
N ARG A 51 7.28 -3.62 11.19
CA ARG A 51 8.26 -2.55 10.89
C ARG A 51 9.52 -3.08 10.25
N ASN A 52 10.04 -4.20 10.73
CA ASN A 52 11.25 -4.81 10.18
C ASN A 52 11.00 -5.30 8.74
N SER A 53 9.86 -5.96 8.53
CA SER A 53 9.42 -6.40 7.20
C SER A 53 9.27 -5.22 6.22
N LEU A 54 8.57 -4.15 6.63
CA LEU A 54 8.41 -2.96 5.79
C LEU A 54 9.75 -2.29 5.46
N ARG A 55 10.70 -2.25 6.41
CA ARG A 55 12.05 -1.71 6.17
C ARG A 55 12.86 -2.56 5.20
N SER A 56 12.79 -3.88 5.32
CA SER A 56 13.47 -4.79 4.39
C SER A 56 12.96 -4.57 2.96
N ILE A 57 11.63 -4.48 2.79
CA ILE A 57 11.00 -4.20 1.50
C ILE A 57 11.47 -2.86 0.93
N GLU A 58 11.63 -1.83 1.76
CA GLU A 58 12.15 -0.54 1.29
C GLU A 58 13.56 -0.63 0.72
N TRP A 59 14.46 -1.33 1.41
CA TRP A 59 15.82 -1.54 0.92
C TRP A 59 15.81 -2.29 -0.41
N ASP A 60 15.01 -3.36 -0.51
CA ASP A 60 14.89 -4.12 -1.76
C ASP A 60 14.33 -3.23 -2.90
N LEU A 61 13.39 -2.33 -2.60
CA LEU A 61 12.83 -1.39 -3.59
C LEU A 61 13.81 -0.26 -3.97
N GLU A 62 14.73 0.12 -3.10
CA GLU A 62 15.80 1.07 -3.40
C GLU A 62 16.81 0.43 -4.35
N ASP A 63 17.26 -0.79 -4.06
CA ASP A 63 18.14 -1.57 -4.93
C ASP A 63 17.52 -1.80 -6.32
N LEU A 64 16.23 -2.18 -6.38
CA LEU A 64 15.54 -2.36 -7.65
C LEU A 64 15.47 -1.07 -8.47
N ASP A 65 15.28 0.09 -7.84
CA ASP A 65 15.22 1.39 -8.53
C ASP A 65 16.59 1.83 -9.04
N GLU A 66 17.66 1.54 -8.30
CA GLU A 66 19.03 1.70 -8.77
C GLU A 66 19.29 0.85 -10.01
N THR A 67 18.82 -0.41 -10.03
CA THR A 67 18.99 -1.24 -11.23
C THR A 67 18.28 -0.66 -12.45
N ILE A 68 17.08 -0.09 -12.28
CA ILE A 68 16.38 0.61 -13.37
C ILE A 68 17.21 1.80 -13.85
N SER A 69 17.76 2.59 -12.92
CA SER A 69 18.59 3.76 -13.24
C SER A 69 19.86 3.36 -14.02
N ILE A 70 20.49 2.23 -13.68
CA ILE A 70 21.64 1.67 -14.41
C ILE A 70 21.25 1.25 -15.83
N VAL A 71 20.08 0.60 -15.98
CA VAL A 71 19.58 0.16 -17.29
C VAL A 71 19.27 1.35 -18.20
N VAL A 72 18.60 2.39 -17.67
CA VAL A 72 18.30 3.63 -18.41
C VAL A 72 19.58 4.35 -18.81
N SER A 73 20.59 4.36 -17.95
CA SER A 73 21.88 5.01 -18.22
C SER A 73 22.70 4.30 -19.31
N ASN A 74 22.47 3.00 -19.56
CA ASN A 74 23.19 2.25 -20.59
C ASN A 74 22.29 1.32 -21.42
N PRO A 75 21.38 1.86 -22.27
CA PRO A 75 20.41 1.06 -23.02
C PRO A 75 21.05 0.07 -23.99
N LYS A 76 22.22 0.42 -24.54
CA LYS A 76 22.96 -0.39 -25.52
C LYS A 76 23.53 -1.68 -24.92
N LYS A 77 23.74 -1.73 -23.61
CA LYS A 77 24.32 -2.91 -22.93
C LYS A 77 23.25 -3.93 -22.53
N PHE A 78 22.07 -3.46 -22.14
CA PHE A 78 21.03 -4.31 -21.55
C PHE A 78 19.93 -4.71 -22.54
N HIS A 79 19.75 -3.98 -23.65
CA HIS A 79 18.73 -4.27 -24.66
C HIS A 79 17.34 -4.56 -24.08
N LEU A 80 16.99 -3.86 -23.00
CA LEU A 80 15.69 -3.96 -22.34
C LEU A 80 14.64 -3.16 -23.11
N ASP A 81 13.47 -3.75 -23.28
CA ASP A 81 12.34 -3.12 -23.94
C ASP A 81 11.76 -1.99 -23.08
N ALA A 82 11.28 -0.91 -23.73
CA ALA A 82 10.71 0.24 -23.02
C ALA A 82 9.46 -0.15 -22.23
N ALA A 83 8.63 -1.07 -22.76
CA ALA A 83 7.45 -1.58 -22.08
C ALA A 83 7.80 -2.48 -20.89
N GLU A 84 8.97 -3.14 -20.91
CA GLU A 84 9.49 -3.86 -19.74
C GLU A 84 9.94 -2.87 -18.66
N LEU A 85 10.71 -1.84 -19.03
CA LEU A 85 11.16 -0.82 -18.08
C LEU A 85 9.99 -0.11 -17.38
N MET A 86 8.91 0.18 -18.12
CA MET A 86 7.68 0.75 -17.57
C MET A 86 7.04 -0.17 -16.53
N ARG A 87 6.93 -1.48 -16.83
CA ARG A 87 6.37 -2.47 -15.90
C ARG A 87 7.20 -2.57 -14.62
N ARG A 88 8.52 -2.46 -14.72
CA ARG A 88 9.42 -2.43 -13.55
C ARG A 88 9.18 -1.20 -12.68
N ARG A 89 9.12 -0.01 -13.30
CA ARG A 89 8.83 1.24 -12.56
C ARG A 89 7.46 1.18 -11.89
N ALA A 90 6.42 0.78 -12.63
CA ALA A 90 5.07 0.66 -12.09
C ALA A 90 4.98 -0.32 -10.90
N PHE A 91 5.73 -1.43 -10.95
CA PHE A 91 5.83 -2.36 -9.82
C PHE A 91 6.45 -1.71 -8.57
N ILE A 92 7.58 -1.01 -8.73
CA ILE A 92 8.25 -0.33 -7.61
C ILE A 92 7.33 0.75 -7.01
N THR A 93 6.75 1.61 -7.85
CA THR A 93 5.83 2.68 -7.41
C THR A 93 4.60 2.10 -6.70
N GLY A 94 3.96 1.07 -7.25
CA GLY A 94 2.80 0.42 -6.64
C GLY A 94 3.13 -0.24 -5.29
N THR A 95 4.32 -0.85 -5.18
CA THR A 95 4.76 -1.49 -3.93
C THR A 95 5.12 -0.44 -2.87
N ARG A 96 5.80 0.65 -3.25
CA ARG A 96 6.08 1.79 -2.36
C ARG A 96 4.79 2.42 -1.83
N LEU A 97 3.75 2.53 -2.66
CA LEU A 97 2.43 3.01 -2.22
C LEU A 97 1.79 2.09 -1.18
N SER A 98 1.82 0.78 -1.40
CA SER A 98 1.31 -0.22 -0.44
C SER A 98 2.05 -0.16 0.90
N VAL A 99 3.38 -0.04 0.87
CA VAL A 99 4.21 0.15 2.07
C VAL A 99 3.84 1.46 2.78
N LYS A 100 3.71 2.57 2.04
CA LYS A 100 3.32 3.87 2.58
C LYS A 100 1.96 3.80 3.28
N ASP A 101 0.95 3.19 2.65
CA ASP A 101 -0.39 3.04 3.21
C ASP A 101 -0.37 2.25 4.53
N MET A 102 0.31 1.09 4.56
CA MET A 102 0.48 0.33 5.81
C MET A 102 1.19 1.14 6.90
N LYS A 103 2.20 1.94 6.55
CA LYS A 103 2.90 2.82 7.50
C LYS A 103 2.00 3.94 8.01
N GLU A 104 1.21 4.59 7.15
CA GLU A 104 0.29 5.65 7.54
C GLU A 104 -0.82 5.16 8.48
N GLN A 105 -1.32 3.95 8.25
CA GLN A 105 -2.30 3.31 9.13
C GLN A 105 -1.69 2.99 10.52
N MET A 106 -0.41 2.62 10.56
CA MET A 106 0.34 2.47 11.82
C MET A 106 0.61 3.82 12.51
N LEU A 107 0.81 4.90 11.75
CA LEU A 107 0.97 6.26 12.24
C LEU A 107 -0.33 6.92 12.72
N SER A 108 -1.48 6.30 12.43
CA SER A 108 -2.81 6.77 12.82
C SER A 108 -3.42 6.00 14.00
N PRO A 109 -2.82 5.98 15.22
CA PRO A 109 -3.45 5.36 16.39
C PRO A 109 -4.78 6.00 16.83
N ALA A 110 -5.03 7.28 16.53
CA ALA A 110 -5.94 8.11 17.34
C ALA A 110 -7.21 8.65 16.64
N ALA A 111 -7.60 8.13 15.48
CA ALA A 111 -8.88 8.49 14.85
C ALA A 111 -10.00 7.51 15.20
N ASN A 112 -10.06 7.04 16.45
CA ASN A 112 -11.31 6.51 16.98
C ASN A 112 -12.19 7.69 17.39
N PRO A 113 -13.48 7.72 16.99
CA PRO A 113 -14.38 8.81 17.34
C PRO A 113 -14.65 8.78 18.84
N ASN A 114 -13.93 9.62 19.57
CA ASN A 114 -14.33 10.26 20.83
C ASN A 114 -15.19 9.38 21.79
N PRO A 115 -14.58 8.64 22.73
CA PRO A 115 -15.31 7.92 23.79
C PRO A 115 -16.12 8.86 24.70
N ASN A 116 -15.84 10.16 24.66
CA ASN A 116 -16.44 11.20 25.50
C ASN A 116 -17.91 11.52 25.24
N GLN A 117 -18.60 10.80 24.34
CA GLN A 117 -20.04 11.00 24.09
C GLN A 117 -20.94 10.03 24.88
N ALA A 118 -20.46 8.83 25.20
CA ALA A 118 -21.24 7.85 25.96
C ALA A 118 -21.33 8.20 27.46
N ASP A 119 -20.26 8.73 28.05
CA ASP A 119 -20.21 9.04 29.48
C ASP A 119 -21.00 10.28 29.89
N ARG A 120 -21.23 11.24 28.97
CA ARG A 120 -22.08 12.40 29.26
C ARG A 120 -23.56 12.03 29.38
N GLN A 121 -24.01 11.01 28.68
CA GLN A 121 -25.39 10.57 28.74
C GLN A 121 -25.66 9.71 29.98
N ASN A 122 -24.68 8.91 30.42
CA ASN A 122 -24.81 8.10 31.64
C ASN A 122 -24.72 8.95 32.93
N LYS A 123 -23.96 10.06 32.92
CA LYS A 123 -23.93 11.02 34.04
C LYS A 123 -25.22 11.86 34.17
N GLN A 124 -26.03 11.92 33.11
CA GLN A 124 -27.31 12.64 33.12
C GLN A 124 -28.49 11.75 33.56
N VAL A 125 -28.36 10.43 33.49
CA VAL A 125 -29.37 9.48 34.01
C VAL A 125 -29.26 9.31 35.53
N LEU A 126 -28.08 9.47 36.14
CA LEU A 126 -27.89 9.31 37.59
C LEU A 126 -28.22 10.56 38.43
N LEU A 127 -28.48 11.71 37.80
CA LEU A 127 -28.78 13.00 38.46
C LEU A 127 -30.17 13.55 38.09
N GLY A 128 -31.06 12.69 37.58
CA GLY A 128 -32.44 13.04 37.23
C GLY A 128 -33.41 12.84 38.39
N GLU A 129 -33.83 13.96 38.99
CA GLU A 129 -35.15 14.16 39.62
C GLU A 129 -35.32 13.76 41.11
N CYS A 130 -34.82 14.62 42.00
CA CYS A 130 -35.45 14.81 43.31
C CYS A 130 -35.92 16.26 43.44
N GLY A 131 -37.19 16.49 43.08
CA GLY A 131 -37.83 17.80 43.07
C GLY A 131 -39.24 17.76 43.66
N THR A 132 -39.30 18.04 44.97
CA THR A 132 -40.36 18.79 45.69
C THR A 132 -41.69 18.14 46.12
N GLN A 133 -41.82 18.10 47.47
CA GLN A 133 -42.95 18.54 48.32
C GLN A 133 -44.17 17.62 48.58
N GLY A 134 -44.27 17.16 49.83
CA GLY A 134 -45.52 16.84 50.53
C GLY A 134 -45.35 17.05 52.05
N PRO A 135 -46.38 17.49 52.82
CA PRO A 135 -46.19 17.98 54.19
C PRO A 135 -46.40 16.91 55.29
N ILE A 136 -45.54 17.01 56.30
CA ILE A 136 -45.71 16.69 57.74
C ILE A 136 -46.30 15.32 58.10
N ARG A 137 -45.45 14.45 58.68
CA ARG A 137 -45.76 13.72 59.92
C ARG A 137 -44.48 13.28 60.65
N GLN A 138 -44.30 13.80 61.86
CA GLN A 138 -43.28 13.36 62.82
C GLN A 138 -43.57 11.92 63.27
N SER A 139 -42.54 11.07 63.29
CA SER A 139 -42.21 10.05 64.31
C SER A 139 -41.36 8.93 63.68
N SER A 140 -40.21 8.61 64.29
CA SER A 140 -39.17 7.62 63.88
C SER A 140 -38.09 8.08 62.89
N SER A 141 -37.31 9.11 63.24
CA SER A 141 -36.26 9.69 62.38
C SER A 141 -34.88 8.99 62.43
N ASP A 142 -34.56 8.22 63.48
CA ASP A 142 -33.16 7.79 63.68
C ASP A 142 -32.80 6.47 62.98
N LYS A 143 -33.79 5.67 62.59
CA LYS A 143 -33.54 4.38 61.91
C LYS A 143 -33.33 4.51 60.41
N TYR A 144 -34.01 5.46 59.76
CA TYR A 144 -33.90 5.67 58.31
C TYR A 144 -32.66 6.48 57.94
N GLY A 145 -32.27 7.49 58.74
CA GLY A 145 -31.04 8.26 58.48
C GLY A 145 -29.77 7.42 58.50
N ARG A 146 -29.72 6.36 59.32
CA ARG A 146 -28.58 5.44 59.37
C ARG A 146 -28.50 4.52 58.13
N LEU A 147 -29.64 4.10 57.59
CA LEU A 147 -29.71 3.33 56.35
C LEU A 147 -29.32 4.18 55.15
N ASP A 148 -29.76 5.44 55.13
CA ASP A 148 -29.41 6.42 54.08
C ASP A 148 -27.90 6.71 54.07
N HIS A 149 -27.31 6.90 55.25
CA HIS A 149 -25.87 7.12 55.39
C HIS A 149 -25.03 5.88 55.01
N GLN A 150 -25.56 4.67 55.24
CA GLN A 150 -24.92 3.42 54.81
C GLN A 150 -25.01 3.22 53.29
N LEU A 151 -26.17 3.50 52.70
CA LEU A 151 -26.36 3.48 51.24
C LEU A 151 -25.46 4.50 50.55
N GLN A 152 -25.36 5.71 51.10
CA GLN A 152 -24.51 6.76 50.55
C GLN A 152 -23.02 6.39 50.64
N ASN A 153 -22.57 5.82 51.78
CA ASN A 153 -21.20 5.32 51.93
C ASN A 153 -20.88 4.18 50.96
N ALA A 154 -21.79 3.21 50.79
CA ALA A 154 -21.61 2.09 49.88
C ALA A 154 -21.56 2.55 48.41
N ASN A 155 -22.37 3.55 48.05
CA ASN A 155 -22.37 4.13 46.71
C ASN A 155 -21.09 4.94 46.45
N SER A 156 -20.59 5.71 47.43
CA SER A 156 -19.30 6.39 47.31
C SER A 156 -18.12 5.42 47.20
N GLN A 157 -18.13 4.31 47.95
CA GLN A 157 -17.09 3.27 47.83
C GLN A 157 -17.14 2.60 46.45
N PHE A 158 -18.33 2.27 45.94
CA PHE A 158 -18.48 1.70 44.61
C PHE A 158 -18.00 2.65 43.51
N ILE A 159 -18.32 3.95 43.60
CA ILE A 159 -17.88 4.96 42.64
C ILE A 159 -16.36 5.12 42.71
N GLU A 160 -15.76 5.18 43.90
CA GLU A 160 -14.31 5.32 44.09
C GLU A 160 -13.58 4.09 43.54
N GLU A 161 -14.07 2.89 43.83
CA GLU A 161 -13.50 1.62 43.34
C GLU A 161 -13.61 1.54 41.79
N GLN A 162 -14.73 1.97 41.23
CA GLN A 162 -14.90 2.05 39.77
C GLN A 162 -13.98 3.10 39.13
N GLN A 163 -13.76 4.23 39.80
CA GLN A 163 -12.92 5.32 39.33
C GLN A 163 -11.44 4.92 39.34
N VAL A 164 -10.99 4.20 40.37
CA VAL A 164 -9.65 3.61 40.44
C VAL A 164 -9.47 2.56 39.35
N GLN A 165 -10.48 1.73 39.10
CA GLN A 165 -10.41 0.74 38.01
C GLN A 165 -10.35 1.40 36.63
N GLN A 166 -11.09 2.49 36.39
CA GLN A 166 -10.99 3.27 35.16
C GLN A 166 -9.62 3.96 35.01
N GLN A 167 -9.03 4.47 36.10
CA GLN A 167 -7.67 5.02 36.08
C GLN A 167 -6.63 3.95 35.74
N LEU A 168 -6.76 2.74 36.28
CA LEU A 168 -5.82 1.65 35.99
C LEU A 168 -5.87 1.23 34.51
N ILE A 169 -7.07 1.19 33.93
CA ILE A 169 -7.27 0.89 32.50
C ILE A 169 -6.71 2.03 31.63
N ALA A 170 -6.91 3.28 32.05
CA ALA A 170 -6.38 4.44 31.34
C ALA A 170 -4.84 4.48 31.37
N GLU A 171 -4.22 4.23 32.53
CA GLU A 171 -2.76 4.16 32.66
C GLU A 171 -2.16 3.01 31.82
N GLN A 172 -2.81 1.84 31.77
CA GLN A 172 -2.37 0.74 30.92
C GLN A 172 -2.45 1.07 29.42
N GLN A 173 -3.46 1.84 29.01
CA GLN A 173 -3.60 2.30 27.63
C GLN A 173 -2.61 3.42 27.27
N ASP A 174 -2.32 4.34 28.21
CA ASP A 174 -1.34 5.41 27.99
C ASP A 174 0.10 4.87 27.87
N GLU A 175 0.46 3.84 28.64
CA GLU A 175 1.76 3.16 28.52
C GLU A 175 1.91 2.47 27.15
N GLN A 176 0.82 1.92 26.60
CA GLN A 176 0.78 1.35 25.24
C GLN A 176 0.94 2.43 24.17
N LEU A 177 0.37 3.62 24.36
CA LEU A 177 0.52 4.74 23.42
C LEU A 177 1.92 5.35 23.45
N GLU A 178 2.59 5.37 24.60
CA GLU A 178 3.94 5.96 24.76
C GLU A 178 5.02 5.15 24.02
N LEU A 179 4.99 3.82 24.10
CA LEU A 179 5.90 2.94 23.34
C LEU A 179 5.67 3.02 21.83
N VAL A 180 4.42 3.14 21.40
CA VAL A 180 4.09 3.40 19.99
C VAL A 180 4.56 4.80 19.56
N SER A 181 4.50 5.80 20.46
CA SER A 181 4.90 7.21 20.20
C SER A 181 6.39 7.38 19.86
N GLY A 182 7.31 6.75 20.60
CA GLY A 182 8.75 6.79 20.25
C GLY A 182 9.04 6.14 18.89
N THR A 183 8.18 5.20 18.51
CA THR A 183 8.30 4.33 17.34
C THR A 183 7.68 5.00 16.09
N ILE A 184 6.69 5.88 16.30
CA ILE A 184 6.03 6.74 15.30
C ILE A 184 7.01 7.73 14.64
N GLY A 185 7.96 8.30 15.38
CA GLY A 185 8.89 9.31 14.83
C GLY A 185 9.71 8.80 13.65
N VAL A 186 10.28 7.59 13.77
CA VAL A 186 11.06 6.95 12.70
C VAL A 186 10.19 6.60 11.51
N LEU A 187 9.00 6.05 11.77
CA LEU A 187 8.07 5.64 10.71
C LEU A 187 7.54 6.84 9.93
N ARG A 188 7.30 7.97 10.62
CA ARG A 188 6.85 9.22 10.02
C ARG A 188 7.91 9.81 9.10
N ASN A 189 9.17 9.86 9.54
CA ASN A 189 10.26 10.35 8.69
C ASN A 189 10.46 9.47 7.44
N MET A 190 10.36 8.14 7.60
CA MET A 190 10.43 7.21 6.46
C MET A 190 9.24 7.40 5.50
N SER A 191 8.02 7.54 6.03
CA SER A 191 6.81 7.75 5.21
C SER A 191 6.84 9.09 4.48
N GLU A 192 7.38 10.13 5.10
CA GLU A 192 7.58 11.45 4.48
C GLU A 192 8.58 11.37 3.31
N ARG A 193 9.69 10.64 3.48
CA ARG A 193 10.63 10.36 2.38
C ARG A 193 9.98 9.60 1.24
N ILE A 194 9.23 8.53 1.53
CA ILE A 194 8.48 7.78 0.51
C ILE A 194 7.48 8.70 -0.20
N GLY A 195 6.81 9.58 0.55
CA GLY A 195 5.85 10.54 -0.02
C GLY A 195 6.48 11.46 -1.06
N MET A 196 7.61 12.08 -0.73
CA MET A 196 8.32 12.96 -1.66
C MET A 196 8.83 12.21 -2.90
N GLU A 197 9.41 11.02 -2.71
CA GLU A 197 9.90 10.19 -3.81
C GLU A 197 8.76 9.71 -4.71
N LEU A 198 7.61 9.31 -4.15
CA LEU A 198 6.44 8.91 -4.92
C LEU A 198 5.85 10.07 -5.73
N ASP A 199 5.85 11.29 -5.19
CA ASP A 199 5.38 12.47 -5.92
C ASP A 199 6.32 12.76 -7.10
N GLU A 200 7.63 12.63 -6.92
CA GLU A 200 8.62 12.77 -8.00
C GLU A 200 8.44 11.68 -9.07
N GLN A 201 8.26 10.42 -8.64
CA GLN A 201 8.08 9.29 -9.55
C GLN A 201 6.74 9.30 -10.29
N THR A 202 5.69 9.86 -9.70
CA THR A 202 4.38 9.99 -10.38
C THR A 202 4.50 10.92 -11.59
N VAL A 203 5.25 12.02 -11.46
CA VAL A 203 5.52 12.93 -12.57
C VAL A 203 6.42 12.27 -13.62
N MET A 204 7.50 11.59 -13.19
CA MET A 204 8.42 10.91 -14.11
C MET A 204 7.79 9.71 -14.85
N LEU A 205 6.87 8.98 -14.21
CA LEU A 205 6.19 7.84 -14.84
C LEU A 205 5.20 8.29 -15.92
N ASP A 206 4.52 9.43 -15.72
CA ASP A 206 3.62 10.03 -16.71
C ASP A 206 4.41 10.51 -17.94
N ASP A 207 5.54 11.20 -17.72
CA ASP A 207 6.44 11.64 -18.80
C ASP A 207 7.01 10.45 -19.60
N PHE A 208 7.45 9.39 -18.90
CA PHE A 208 7.93 8.17 -19.55
C PHE A 208 6.80 7.43 -20.30
N GLY A 209 5.58 7.46 -19.78
CA GLY A 209 4.36 7.00 -20.45
C GLY A 209 4.17 7.69 -21.80
N HIS A 210 4.24 9.02 -21.78
CA HIS A 210 4.12 9.85 -22.98
C HIS A 210 5.23 9.59 -24.01
N GLU A 211 6.47 9.38 -23.56
CA GLU A 211 7.59 9.03 -24.43
C GLU A 211 7.45 7.63 -25.04
N MET A 212 6.91 6.67 -24.28
CA MET A 212 6.62 5.32 -24.77
C MET A 212 5.50 5.33 -25.82
N ASP A 213 4.40 6.05 -25.58
CA ASP A 213 3.30 6.16 -26.54
C ASP A 213 3.76 6.75 -27.88
N ASN A 214 4.65 7.73 -27.82
CA ASN A 214 5.31 8.29 -28.99
C ASN A 214 6.23 7.25 -29.69
N THR A 215 6.98 6.47 -28.92
CA THR A 215 7.84 5.41 -29.46
C THR A 215 7.04 4.27 -30.08
N GLN A 216 5.96 3.83 -29.44
CA GLN A 216 5.03 2.84 -29.95
C GLN A 216 4.37 3.31 -31.25
N SER A 217 3.92 4.56 -31.29
CA SER A 217 3.37 5.17 -32.51
C SER A 217 4.41 5.21 -33.65
N ARG A 218 5.68 5.48 -33.33
CA ARG A 218 6.79 5.41 -34.31
C ARG A 218 7.05 3.97 -34.77
N LEU A 219 7.07 3.00 -33.86
CA LEU A 219 7.24 1.59 -34.19
C LEU A 219 6.08 1.07 -35.03
N ASP A 220 4.84 1.40 -34.71
CA ASP A 220 3.66 1.06 -35.51
C ASP A 220 3.74 1.66 -36.92
N ASN A 221 4.23 2.89 -37.04
CA ASN A 221 4.48 3.50 -38.34
C ASN A 221 5.60 2.78 -39.11
N VAL A 222 6.65 2.32 -38.44
CA VAL A 222 7.71 1.50 -39.03
C VAL A 222 7.17 0.13 -39.44
N MET A 223 6.38 -0.54 -38.60
CA MET A 223 5.74 -1.82 -38.91
C MET A 223 4.77 -1.69 -40.07
N LYS A 224 3.96 -0.63 -40.13
CA LYS A 224 3.10 -0.34 -41.29
C LYS A 224 3.94 -0.12 -42.55
N LYS A 225 5.07 0.58 -42.47
CA LYS A 225 6.00 0.74 -43.59
C LYS A 225 6.67 -0.58 -43.97
N LEU A 226 7.04 -1.44 -43.03
CA LEU A 226 7.59 -2.78 -43.30
C LEU A 226 6.55 -3.70 -43.92
N ALA A 227 5.32 -3.72 -43.42
CA ALA A 227 4.20 -4.46 -44.01
C ALA A 227 3.93 -3.95 -45.44
N LYS A 228 3.96 -2.63 -45.63
CA LYS A 228 3.79 -2.01 -46.94
C LYS A 228 4.96 -2.29 -47.87
N VAL A 229 6.21 -2.26 -47.40
CA VAL A 229 7.41 -2.59 -48.19
C VAL A 229 7.45 -4.07 -48.52
N SER A 230 7.12 -4.93 -47.56
CA SER A 230 6.94 -6.37 -47.76
C SER A 230 5.88 -6.66 -48.83
N HIS A 231 4.77 -5.95 -48.81
CA HIS A 231 3.72 -6.07 -49.82
C HIS A 231 4.00 -5.26 -51.11
N MET A 232 4.93 -4.30 -51.09
CA MET A 232 5.37 -3.50 -52.24
C MET A 232 6.59 -4.10 -52.95
N THR A 233 7.22 -5.16 -52.43
CA THR A 233 7.99 -6.08 -53.27
C THR A 233 6.96 -6.75 -54.18
N SER A 234 6.69 -6.08 -55.30
CA SER A 234 5.59 -6.42 -56.17
C SER A 234 5.95 -7.68 -56.93
N ASP A 235 5.64 -8.84 -56.36
CA ASP A 235 5.77 -10.13 -57.01
C ASP A 235 5.18 -10.07 -58.42
N ARG A 236 3.99 -9.48 -58.61
CA ARG A 236 3.34 -9.46 -59.94
C ARG A 236 4.15 -8.78 -61.04
N ARG A 237 4.88 -7.69 -60.77
CA ARG A 237 5.70 -7.02 -61.81
C ARG A 237 7.01 -7.75 -62.04
N GLN A 238 7.62 -8.30 -61.00
CA GLN A 238 8.86 -9.10 -61.14
C GLN A 238 8.59 -10.43 -61.84
N TRP A 239 7.54 -11.15 -61.46
CA TRP A 239 7.08 -12.37 -62.12
C TRP A 239 6.63 -12.14 -63.57
N CYS A 240 6.01 -10.98 -63.87
CA CYS A 240 5.71 -10.60 -65.25
C CYS A 240 6.98 -10.33 -66.07
N ALA A 241 7.96 -9.62 -65.51
CA ALA A 241 9.24 -9.38 -66.17
C ALA A 241 10.00 -10.69 -66.45
N ILE A 242 10.04 -11.61 -65.47
CA ILE A 242 10.64 -12.95 -65.62
C ILE A 242 9.92 -13.74 -66.71
N GLY A 243 8.58 -13.74 -66.73
CA GLY A 243 7.79 -14.41 -67.75
C GLY A 243 8.06 -13.89 -69.17
N VAL A 244 8.12 -12.57 -69.35
CA VAL A 244 8.44 -11.95 -70.65
C VAL A 244 9.85 -12.31 -71.11
N LEU A 245 10.84 -12.27 -70.21
CA LEU A 245 12.23 -12.65 -70.53
C LEU A 245 12.34 -14.12 -70.96
N LEU A 246 11.58 -15.01 -70.31
CA LEU A 246 11.56 -16.44 -70.63
C LEU A 246 10.96 -16.70 -72.01
N VAL A 247 9.88 -16.00 -72.38
CA VAL A 247 9.28 -16.08 -73.72
C VAL A 247 10.27 -15.62 -74.79
N ILE A 248 10.96 -14.50 -74.58
CA ILE A 248 11.98 -14.01 -75.51
C ILE A 248 13.12 -15.02 -75.68
N LEU A 249 13.60 -15.61 -74.58
CA LEU A 249 14.63 -16.66 -74.61
C LEU A 249 14.18 -17.88 -75.45
N LEU A 250 12.93 -18.31 -75.27
CA LEU A 250 12.36 -19.45 -75.99
C LEU A 250 12.31 -19.18 -77.51
N VAL A 251 11.91 -17.96 -77.90
CA VAL A 251 11.91 -17.53 -79.31
C VAL A 251 13.31 -17.57 -79.90
N VAL A 252 14.32 -17.07 -79.16
CA VAL A 252 15.72 -17.10 -79.62
C VAL A 252 16.23 -18.54 -79.76
N LEU A 253 15.90 -19.44 -78.83
CA LEU A 253 16.28 -20.86 -78.91
C LEU A 253 15.66 -21.57 -80.10
N VAL A 254 14.37 -21.33 -80.38
CA VAL A 254 13.69 -21.90 -81.54
C VAL A 254 14.31 -21.39 -82.84
N LEU A 255 14.60 -20.08 -82.93
CA LEU A 255 15.30 -19.51 -84.08
C LEU A 255 16.69 -20.12 -84.27
N LEU A 256 17.45 -20.34 -83.19
CA LEU A 256 18.75 -21.00 -83.25
C LEU A 256 18.71 -22.47 -83.66
N PHE A 257 17.59 -23.17 -83.40
CA PHE A 257 17.45 -24.59 -83.77
C PHE A 257 16.97 -24.76 -85.21
N ILE A 258 16.22 -23.78 -85.73
CA ILE A 258 15.71 -23.75 -87.11
C ILE A 258 16.77 -23.24 -88.09
N LEU A 259 17.62 -22.29 -87.67
CA LEU A 259 18.68 -21.69 -88.47
C LEU A 259 19.98 -22.50 -88.40
#